data_AF-H2B227-F1
#
_entry.id   AF-H2B227-F1
#
_cell.length_a   1.000
_cell.length_b   1.000
_cell.length_c   1.000
_cell.angle_alpha   90.00
_cell.angle_beta   90.00
_cell.angle_gamma   90.00
#
_symmetry.space_group_name_H-M   'P 1'
#
loop_
_entity.id
_entity.type
_entity.pdbx_description
1 polymer ?
#
loop_
_entity_poly.entity_id
_entity_poly.type
_entity_poly.pdbx_seq_one_letter_code
_entity_poly.pdbx_strand_id
1 'polypeptide(L)'
;MHCKSRGMEEEDWIICLSVIKHRNPLLWQRTVDLYACKSIKCKLVDFEECIRKPLAPLFNVTRDIARRLNLVHEFNVSLIHKERKKLDSIAVDRIKCLRNFSSGLNKQNVTRYVLPKYDLLLFLLSTSNLKVCLTIDFESCYKYLEASQNLFLSFCCFQVHSVDDAKYVNRLLFDTLIMSFLKKSLDEKYIQDKMEQLGPFVKNKKTLFDINWKVYFTLHFQFFPNFLNLKLKMCQGAEDLNEVKELLHIVENICFLIESLLHFSHAMDKEQVKCNNLKDQRSKAYVEIFLNRSTSMPQKYINQFKSKSSTLEHIPEKRNTRHALQCLLQVLNKINWSLFEKFISSSLLNTKKIITARIYIQAALLVIGDMNLVAQFRLLKWPRWAFELQ
;
A
#
# COMPACT_ATOMS: atom_id res chain seq x y z
N MET A 1 51.39 16.10 -38.66
CA MET A 1 51.22 15.85 -37.21
C MET A 1 49.76 16.06 -36.84
N HIS A 2 48.99 14.97 -36.71
CA HIS A 2 47.59 15.04 -36.26
C HIS A 2 47.54 14.97 -34.74
N CYS A 3 47.28 16.11 -34.09
CA CYS A 3 46.94 16.14 -32.68
C CYS A 3 45.48 15.67 -32.54
N LYS A 4 45.27 14.38 -32.27
CA LYS A 4 43.97 13.86 -31.82
C LYS A 4 43.76 14.36 -30.40
N SER A 5 42.76 15.21 -30.18
CA SER A 5 42.27 15.52 -28.84
C SER A 5 41.81 14.21 -28.19
N ARG A 6 42.58 13.71 -27.22
CA ARG A 6 42.09 12.68 -26.30
C ARG A 6 40.93 13.30 -25.54
N GLY A 7 39.71 12.89 -25.87
CA GLY A 7 38.55 13.18 -25.03
C GLY A 7 38.79 12.57 -23.65
N MET A 8 38.46 13.29 -22.58
CA MET A 8 38.46 12.72 -21.23
C MET A 8 37.57 11.48 -21.20
N GLU A 9 38.11 10.39 -20.66
CA GLU A 9 37.35 9.15 -20.50
C GLU A 9 36.38 9.29 -19.31
N GLU A 10 35.36 8.43 -19.26
CA GLU A 10 34.28 8.50 -18.25
C GLU A 10 34.83 8.39 -16.82
N GLU A 11 35.92 7.64 -16.65
CA GLU A 11 36.65 7.45 -15.40
C GLU A 11 37.29 8.76 -14.90
N ASP A 12 37.84 9.58 -15.81
CA ASP A 12 38.44 10.88 -15.48
C ASP A 12 37.37 11.86 -14.96
N TRP A 13 36.16 11.81 -15.51
CA TRP A 13 35.03 12.62 -15.06
C TRP A 13 34.55 12.20 -13.68
N ILE A 14 34.47 10.89 -13.40
CA ILE A 14 34.08 10.37 -12.08
C ILE A 14 35.08 10.83 -11.02
N ILE A 15 36.38 10.76 -11.31
CA ILE A 15 37.43 11.20 -10.39
C ILE A 15 37.34 12.72 -10.17
N CYS A 16 37.24 13.51 -11.23
CA CYS A 16 37.09 14.98 -11.14
C CYS A 16 35.87 15.39 -10.29
N LEU A 17 34.70 14.78 -10.54
CA LEU A 17 33.48 15.08 -9.82
C LEU A 17 33.55 14.65 -8.35
N SER A 18 34.22 13.53 -8.06
CA SER A 18 34.46 13.05 -6.69
C SER A 18 35.37 14.01 -5.90
N VAL A 19 36.41 14.55 -6.55
CA VAL A 19 37.31 15.54 -5.95
C VAL A 19 36.57 16.85 -5.67
N ILE A 20 35.73 17.32 -6.60
CA ILE A 20 34.90 18.52 -6.40
C ILE A 20 33.93 18.32 -5.23
N LYS A 21 33.27 17.16 -5.16
CA LYS A 21 32.36 16.80 -4.05
C LYS A 21 33.01 16.92 -2.68
N HIS A 22 34.25 16.46 -2.54
CA HIS A 22 34.94 16.47 -1.25
C HIS A 22 35.63 17.78 -0.92
N ARG A 23 36.28 18.43 -1.89
CA ARG A 23 37.11 19.61 -1.62
C ARG A 23 36.37 20.93 -1.73
N ASN A 24 35.26 20.96 -2.47
CA ASN A 24 34.48 22.18 -2.61
C ASN A 24 32.97 21.86 -2.59
N PRO A 25 32.41 21.56 -1.40
CA PRO A 25 31.02 21.10 -1.25
C PRO A 25 30.00 22.10 -1.82
N LEU A 26 30.29 23.40 -1.75
CA LEU A 26 29.44 24.46 -2.30
C LEU A 26 29.42 24.43 -3.83
N LEU A 27 30.56 24.20 -4.48
CA LEU A 27 30.63 24.06 -5.94
C LEU A 27 29.97 22.76 -6.39
N TRP A 28 30.15 21.66 -5.64
CA TRP A 28 29.46 20.41 -5.88
C TRP A 28 27.95 20.58 -5.80
N GLN A 29 27.45 21.27 -4.77
CA GLN A 29 26.03 21.51 -4.58
C GLN A 29 25.46 22.35 -5.73
N ARG A 30 26.16 23.41 -6.17
CA ARG A 30 25.78 24.18 -7.37
C ARG A 30 25.81 23.34 -8.65
N THR A 31 26.77 22.43 -8.79
CA THR A 31 26.90 21.56 -9.96
C THR A 31 25.78 20.52 -9.99
N VAL A 32 25.47 19.91 -8.84
CA VAL A 32 24.31 19.03 -8.65
C VAL A 32 23.02 19.80 -8.91
N ASP A 33 22.87 21.03 -8.43
CA ASP A 33 21.67 21.84 -8.67
C ASP A 33 21.51 22.22 -10.16
N LEU A 34 22.61 22.52 -10.85
CA LEU A 34 22.65 22.81 -12.30
C LEU A 34 22.32 21.58 -13.15
N TYR A 35 22.78 20.39 -12.76
CA TYR A 35 22.55 19.15 -13.52
C TYR A 35 21.29 18.39 -13.09
N ALA A 36 20.86 18.48 -11.83
CA ALA A 36 19.55 18.04 -11.36
C ALA A 36 18.42 18.89 -11.99
N CYS A 37 18.70 20.12 -12.41
CA CYS A 37 17.80 20.93 -13.24
C CYS A 37 17.92 20.64 -14.75
N LYS A 38 18.91 19.86 -15.21
CA LYS A 38 19.04 19.45 -16.62
C LYS A 38 18.56 18.02 -16.90
N SER A 39 18.16 17.25 -15.88
CA SER A 39 17.32 16.07 -16.09
C SER A 39 15.90 16.51 -16.43
N ILE A 40 15.59 16.52 -17.74
CA ILE A 40 14.30 16.91 -18.32
C ILE A 40 14.02 18.40 -18.08
N LYS A 41 13.98 19.20 -19.16
CA LYS A 41 13.31 20.51 -19.14
C LYS A 41 11.82 20.27 -18.88
N CYS A 42 11.43 19.92 -17.66
CA CYS A 42 10.11 20.23 -17.17
C CYS A 42 10.11 21.74 -17.05
N LYS A 43 9.33 22.39 -17.93
CA LYS A 43 8.94 23.78 -17.72
C LYS A 43 8.54 23.90 -16.24
N LEU A 44 8.96 24.96 -15.58
CA LEU A 44 8.36 25.37 -14.30
C LEU A 44 6.91 25.74 -14.63
N VAL A 45 6.08 24.72 -14.73
CA VAL A 45 4.65 24.81 -14.94
C VAL A 45 4.10 25.37 -13.65
N ASP A 46 3.39 26.49 -13.73
CA ASP A 46 2.80 27.13 -12.56
C ASP A 46 1.96 26.11 -11.81
N PHE A 47 1.90 26.20 -10.48
CA PHE A 47 1.23 25.22 -9.63
C PHE A 47 -0.20 24.88 -10.11
N GLU A 48 -0.90 25.89 -10.64
CA GLU A 48 -2.25 25.82 -11.22
C GLU A 48 -2.31 25.29 -12.67
N GLU A 49 -1.20 25.35 -13.42
CA GLU A 49 -1.08 24.68 -14.73
C GLU A 49 -0.74 23.19 -14.56
N CYS A 50 -0.03 22.89 -13.47
CA CYS A 50 0.52 21.59 -13.11
C CYS A 50 -0.58 20.61 -12.64
N ILE A 51 -1.53 21.15 -11.87
CA ILE A 51 -2.72 20.46 -11.39
C ILE A 51 -3.90 20.97 -12.20
N ARG A 52 -4.66 20.11 -12.88
CA ARG A 52 -5.86 20.55 -13.62
C ARG A 52 -6.69 21.46 -12.70
N LYS A 53 -7.02 22.68 -13.17
CA LYS A 53 -7.71 23.74 -12.38
C LYS A 53 -8.78 23.26 -11.37
N PRO A 54 -9.63 22.25 -11.66
CA PRO A 54 -10.60 21.72 -10.70
C PRO A 54 -10.01 21.03 -9.46
N LEU A 55 -8.78 20.49 -9.56
CA LEU A 55 -8.07 19.78 -8.50
C LEU A 55 -7.17 20.70 -7.66
N ALA A 56 -6.78 21.87 -8.17
CA ALA A 56 -5.85 22.78 -7.49
C ALA A 56 -6.25 23.10 -6.03
N PRO A 57 -7.53 23.32 -5.68
CA PRO A 57 -7.92 23.58 -4.29
C PRO A 57 -7.74 22.36 -3.36
N LEU A 58 -7.75 21.12 -3.89
CA LEU A 58 -7.48 19.91 -3.09
C LEU A 58 -6.01 19.83 -2.69
N PHE A 59 -5.13 20.37 -3.50
CA PHE A 59 -3.69 20.32 -3.29
C PHE A 59 -3.20 21.69 -2.86
N ASN A 60 -3.54 22.17 -1.66
CA ASN A 60 -2.75 23.23 -1.02
C ASN A 60 -1.50 22.59 -0.42
N VAL A 61 -0.45 22.41 -1.22
CA VAL A 61 0.80 21.73 -0.85
C VAL A 61 1.99 22.62 -1.20
N THR A 62 3.10 22.49 -0.49
CA THR A 62 4.38 23.08 -0.90
C THR A 62 4.66 22.77 -2.37
N ARG A 63 5.04 23.78 -3.17
CA ARG A 63 5.28 23.68 -4.62
C ARG A 63 6.11 22.46 -5.02
N ASP A 64 7.12 22.11 -4.23
CA ASP A 64 8.00 20.96 -4.49
C ASP A 64 7.29 19.60 -4.54
N ILE A 65 6.30 19.40 -3.67
CA ILE A 65 5.59 18.12 -3.59
C ILE A 65 4.59 18.00 -4.74
N ALA A 66 3.92 19.10 -5.10
CA ALA A 66 3.06 19.11 -6.28
C ALA A 66 3.86 18.85 -7.55
N ARG A 67 5.02 19.50 -7.72
CA ARG A 67 5.92 19.24 -8.84
C ARG A 67 6.28 17.75 -8.95
N ARG A 68 6.59 17.11 -7.82
CA ARG A 68 6.90 15.66 -7.78
C ARG A 68 5.70 14.80 -8.15
N LEU A 69 4.52 15.08 -7.60
CA LEU A 69 3.30 14.37 -7.96
C LEU A 69 3.00 14.48 -9.46
N ASN A 70 3.27 15.65 -10.06
CA ASN A 70 3.08 15.87 -11.50
C ASN A 70 4.11 15.13 -12.34
N LEU A 71 5.38 15.09 -11.93
CA LEU A 71 6.39 14.26 -12.58
C LEU A 71 5.98 12.78 -12.60
N VAL A 72 5.47 12.27 -11.48
CA VAL A 72 4.96 10.89 -11.41
C VAL A 72 3.71 10.72 -12.28
N HIS A 73 2.81 11.71 -12.29
CA HIS A 73 1.61 11.69 -13.12
C HIS A 73 1.94 11.64 -14.62
N GLU A 74 2.82 12.53 -15.09
CA GLU A 74 3.29 12.57 -16.48
C GLU A 74 3.97 11.25 -16.87
N PHE A 75 4.79 10.70 -15.97
CA PHE A 75 5.39 9.39 -16.17
C PHE A 75 4.32 8.30 -16.33
N ASN A 76 3.33 8.23 -15.45
CA ASN A 76 2.23 7.26 -15.52
C ASN A 76 1.42 7.41 -16.83
N VAL A 77 1.13 8.63 -17.26
CA VAL A 77 0.39 8.91 -18.50
C VAL A 77 1.21 8.50 -19.73
N SER A 78 2.50 8.83 -19.76
CA SER A 78 3.40 8.47 -20.87
C SER A 78 3.58 6.95 -21.01
N LEU A 79 3.52 6.21 -19.90
CA LEU A 79 3.54 4.74 -19.87
C LEU A 79 2.27 4.13 -20.47
N ILE A 80 1.09 4.69 -20.15
CA ILE A 80 -0.19 4.23 -20.71
C ILE A 80 -0.22 4.35 -22.24
N HIS A 81 0.46 5.37 -22.80
CA HIS A 81 0.55 5.56 -24.25
C HIS A 81 1.55 4.64 -24.96
N LYS A 82 2.57 4.12 -24.26
CA LYS A 82 3.61 3.29 -24.88
C LYS A 82 3.43 1.80 -24.65
N GLU A 83 2.88 1.36 -23.51
CA GLU A 83 2.78 -0.06 -23.18
C GLU A 83 1.50 -0.35 -22.39
N ARG A 84 0.45 -0.81 -23.08
CA ARG A 84 -0.81 -1.35 -22.51
C ARG A 84 -0.63 -2.61 -21.63
N LYS A 85 0.54 -2.83 -21.02
CA LYS A 85 0.82 -3.99 -20.16
C LYS A 85 0.90 -3.55 -18.70
N LYS A 86 0.11 -4.25 -17.89
CA LYS A 86 0.05 -4.20 -16.42
C LYS A 86 1.44 -4.13 -15.79
N LEU A 87 1.51 -3.63 -14.56
CA LEU A 87 2.69 -3.62 -13.66
C LEU A 87 3.44 -4.96 -13.57
N ASP A 88 2.89 -6.07 -14.06
CA ASP A 88 3.53 -7.38 -14.03
C ASP A 88 4.90 -7.41 -14.75
N SER A 89 5.11 -6.58 -15.78
CA SER A 89 6.40 -6.40 -16.45
C SER A 89 7.06 -5.04 -16.09
N ILE A 90 7.41 -4.82 -14.83
CA ILE A 90 8.32 -3.72 -14.46
C ILE A 90 9.68 -4.00 -15.13
N ALA A 91 9.94 -3.37 -16.27
CA ALA A 91 11.25 -3.35 -16.90
C ALA A 91 12.26 -2.64 -15.98
N VAL A 92 13.55 -2.99 -16.09
CA VAL A 92 14.65 -2.40 -15.28
C VAL A 92 14.63 -0.86 -15.32
N ASP A 93 14.29 -0.26 -16.46
CA ASP A 93 14.22 1.19 -16.62
C ASP A 93 13.07 1.83 -15.82
N ARG A 94 11.97 1.12 -15.60
CA ARG A 94 10.88 1.59 -14.73
C ARG A 94 11.30 1.62 -13.26
N ILE A 95 12.14 0.68 -12.82
CA ILE A 95 12.70 0.67 -11.45
C ILE A 95 13.63 1.87 -11.26
N LYS A 96 14.45 2.20 -12.27
CA LYS A 96 15.33 3.39 -12.24
C LYS A 96 14.52 4.69 -12.11
N CYS A 97 13.44 4.85 -12.88
CA CYS A 97 12.56 6.01 -12.75
C CYS A 97 11.87 6.08 -11.40
N LEU A 98 11.31 4.96 -10.92
CA LEU A 98 10.67 4.87 -9.61
C LEU A 98 11.62 5.30 -8.50
N ARG A 99 12.89 4.87 -8.54
CA ARG A 99 13.91 5.25 -7.54
C ARG A 99 14.06 6.77 -7.39
N ASN A 100 13.94 7.52 -8.49
CA ASN A 100 14.19 8.96 -8.48
C ASN A 100 13.02 9.78 -7.92
N PHE A 101 11.79 9.28 -7.94
CA PHE A 101 10.61 10.06 -7.51
C PHE A 101 10.67 10.50 -6.05
N SER A 102 11.25 9.67 -5.18
CA SER A 102 11.40 9.96 -3.75
C SER A 102 12.67 10.75 -3.39
N SER A 103 13.56 11.03 -4.35
CA SER A 103 14.83 11.72 -4.08
C SER A 103 14.61 13.08 -3.41
N GLY A 104 15.00 13.25 -2.14
CA GLY A 104 14.80 14.50 -1.40
C GLY A 104 13.43 14.65 -0.70
N LEU A 105 12.63 13.58 -0.61
CA LEU A 105 11.51 13.51 0.32
C LEU A 105 11.99 12.95 1.65
N ASN A 106 11.65 13.63 2.75
CA ASN A 106 11.88 13.11 4.09
C ASN A 106 10.57 12.60 4.75
N LYS A 107 10.70 11.99 5.93
CA LYS A 107 9.58 11.46 6.74
C LYS A 107 8.50 12.50 7.02
N GLN A 108 8.89 13.75 7.24
CA GLN A 108 7.94 14.85 7.50
C GLN A 108 7.17 15.22 6.23
N ASN A 109 7.84 15.26 5.06
CA ASN A 109 7.15 15.52 3.80
C ASN A 109 6.05 14.49 3.55
N VAL A 110 6.37 13.21 3.74
CA VAL A 110 5.44 12.09 3.59
C VAL A 110 4.24 12.24 4.55
N THR A 111 4.52 12.45 5.83
CA THR A 111 3.47 12.47 6.88
C THR A 111 2.57 13.70 6.78
N ARG A 112 3.13 14.88 6.51
CA ARG A 112 2.39 16.15 6.53
C ARG A 112 1.65 16.46 5.24
N TYR A 113 2.16 16.00 4.10
CA TYR A 113 1.68 16.47 2.81
C TYR A 113 1.23 15.35 1.88
N VAL A 114 1.95 14.22 1.79
CA VAL A 114 1.58 13.16 0.85
C VAL A 114 0.40 12.34 1.40
N LEU A 115 0.48 11.87 2.64
CA LEU A 115 -0.53 11.02 3.26
C LEU A 115 -1.92 11.67 3.36
N PRO A 116 -2.07 12.93 3.82
CA PRO A 116 -3.39 13.54 3.89
C PRO A 116 -4.07 13.69 2.53
N LYS A 117 -3.29 13.88 1.45
CA LYS A 117 -3.82 14.03 0.08
C LYS A 117 -4.18 12.69 -0.53
N TYR A 118 -3.36 11.67 -0.28
CA TYR A 118 -3.71 10.29 -0.60
C TYR A 118 -5.03 9.87 0.05
N ASP A 119 -5.19 10.10 1.34
CA ASP A 119 -6.43 9.79 2.08
C ASP A 119 -7.64 10.52 1.46
N LEU A 120 -7.48 11.80 1.13
CA LEU A 120 -8.54 12.61 0.52
C LEU A 120 -8.93 12.11 -0.88
N LEU A 121 -7.95 11.76 -1.73
CA LEU A 121 -8.18 11.22 -3.07
C LEU A 121 -8.88 9.86 -3.00
N LEU A 122 -8.49 8.99 -2.06
CA LEU A 122 -9.17 7.72 -1.82
C LEU A 122 -10.63 7.93 -1.45
N PHE A 123 -10.90 8.83 -0.50
CA PHE A 123 -12.26 9.18 -0.09
C PHE A 123 -13.07 9.68 -1.28
N LEU A 124 -12.52 10.66 -1.99
CA LEU A 124 -13.16 11.26 -3.15
C LEU A 124 -13.52 10.17 -4.17
N LEU A 125 -12.57 9.36 -4.65
CA LEU A 125 -12.82 8.31 -5.64
C LEU A 125 -13.79 7.21 -5.19
N SER A 126 -13.99 7.07 -3.88
CA SER A 126 -14.86 6.05 -3.31
C SER A 126 -16.26 6.58 -3.00
N THR A 127 -16.49 7.88 -3.11
CA THR A 127 -17.82 8.47 -2.92
C THR A 127 -18.75 8.09 -4.07
N SER A 128 -19.91 7.52 -3.74
CA SER A 128 -20.98 7.22 -4.69
C SER A 128 -21.45 8.49 -5.44
N ASN A 129 -21.90 8.34 -6.69
CA ASN A 129 -22.39 9.43 -7.53
C ASN A 129 -21.37 10.54 -7.86
N LEU A 130 -20.07 10.23 -7.82
CA LEU A 130 -18.97 11.16 -8.08
C LEU A 130 -19.18 12.04 -9.34
N LYS A 131 -19.58 11.40 -10.44
CA LYS A 131 -19.75 12.06 -11.75
C LYS A 131 -20.86 13.09 -11.77
N VAL A 132 -21.86 12.93 -10.89
CA VAL A 132 -23.01 13.84 -10.78
C VAL A 132 -22.69 14.99 -9.84
N CYS A 133 -21.93 14.73 -8.78
CA CYS A 133 -21.82 15.63 -7.65
C CYS A 133 -20.53 16.48 -7.63
N LEU A 134 -19.47 16.10 -8.35
CA LEU A 134 -18.22 16.86 -8.35
C LEU A 134 -18.04 17.69 -9.63
N THR A 135 -17.29 18.80 -9.50
CA THR A 135 -16.75 19.58 -10.63
C THR A 135 -15.51 18.95 -11.25
N ILE A 136 -15.07 17.81 -10.69
CA ILE A 136 -13.76 17.22 -10.92
C ILE A 136 -13.89 15.93 -11.72
N ASP A 137 -13.04 15.77 -12.74
CA ASP A 137 -12.94 14.57 -13.57
C ASP A 137 -12.39 13.37 -12.78
N PHE A 138 -13.13 12.25 -12.79
CA PHE A 138 -12.77 10.99 -12.11
C PHE A 138 -11.41 10.47 -12.58
N GLU A 139 -11.15 10.51 -13.89
CA GLU A 139 -9.92 9.96 -14.47
C GLU A 139 -8.69 10.71 -13.94
N SER A 140 -8.81 12.03 -13.83
CA SER A 140 -7.78 12.87 -13.24
C SER A 140 -7.50 12.48 -11.79
N CYS A 141 -8.53 12.42 -10.94
CA CYS A 141 -8.39 12.01 -9.53
C CYS A 141 -7.70 10.65 -9.39
N TYR A 142 -8.12 9.69 -10.21
CA TYR A 142 -7.55 8.35 -10.20
C TYR A 142 -6.06 8.36 -10.56
N LYS A 143 -5.66 9.10 -11.60
CA LYS A 143 -4.25 9.25 -11.98
C LYS A 143 -3.41 9.93 -10.89
N TYR A 144 -3.96 10.89 -10.15
CA TYR A 144 -3.28 11.51 -9.00
C TYR A 144 -3.16 10.56 -7.80
N LEU A 145 -4.15 9.71 -7.59
CA LEU A 145 -4.07 8.65 -6.59
C LEU A 145 -2.94 7.67 -6.95
N GLU A 146 -2.89 7.20 -8.20
CA GLU A 146 -1.80 6.32 -8.68
C GLU A 146 -0.44 6.98 -8.56
N ALA A 147 -0.33 8.28 -8.86
CA ALA A 147 0.90 9.04 -8.68
C ALA A 147 1.33 9.10 -7.21
N SER A 148 0.38 9.32 -6.29
CA SER A 148 0.63 9.31 -4.85
C SER A 148 1.09 7.93 -4.37
N GLN A 149 0.45 6.86 -4.85
CA GLN A 149 0.84 5.48 -4.55
C GLN A 149 2.24 5.15 -5.06
N ASN A 150 2.58 5.54 -6.29
CA ASN A 150 3.93 5.33 -6.85
C ASN A 150 5.00 6.13 -6.10
N LEU A 151 4.65 7.31 -5.59
CA LEU A 151 5.54 8.10 -4.75
C LEU A 151 5.78 7.42 -3.40
N PHE A 152 4.75 6.85 -2.77
CA PHE A 152 4.91 6.02 -1.57
C PHE A 152 5.73 4.77 -1.83
N LEU A 153 5.47 4.07 -2.95
CA LEU A 153 6.23 2.89 -3.34
C LEU A 153 7.71 3.23 -3.48
N SER A 154 8.01 4.34 -4.16
CA SER A 154 9.37 4.85 -4.31
C SER A 154 10.02 5.10 -2.94
N PHE A 155 9.35 5.87 -2.07
CA PHE A 155 9.87 6.19 -0.75
C PHE A 155 10.13 4.93 0.09
N CYS A 156 9.15 4.04 0.19
CA CYS A 156 9.26 2.83 1.01
C CYS A 156 10.28 1.83 0.46
N CYS A 157 10.52 1.83 -0.85
CA CYS A 157 11.45 0.89 -1.48
C CYS A 157 12.90 1.37 -1.53
N PHE A 158 13.14 2.69 -1.69
CA PHE A 158 14.46 3.21 -2.05
C PHE A 158 15.06 4.23 -1.07
N GLN A 159 14.28 4.81 -0.13
CA GLN A 159 14.77 5.79 0.85
C GLN A 159 15.05 5.17 2.23
N VAL A 160 15.39 3.88 2.28
CA VAL A 160 15.76 3.18 3.51
C VAL A 160 17.29 3.13 3.58
N HIS A 161 17.89 4.15 4.19
CA HIS A 161 19.35 4.28 4.29
C HIS A 161 19.88 3.99 5.71
N SER A 162 18.98 3.87 6.69
CA SER A 162 19.29 3.60 8.10
C SER A 162 18.28 2.65 8.74
N VAL A 163 18.67 2.06 9.88
CA VAL A 163 17.77 1.23 10.72
C VAL A 163 16.53 2.03 11.16
N ASP A 164 16.67 3.32 11.42
CA ASP A 164 15.55 4.19 11.82
C ASP A 164 14.61 4.52 10.66
N ASP A 165 15.10 4.50 9.42
CA ASP A 165 14.27 4.60 8.23
C ASP A 165 13.49 3.29 8.01
N ALA A 166 14.13 2.14 8.19
CA ALA A 166 13.46 0.83 8.09
C ALA A 166 12.34 0.70 9.14
N LYS A 167 12.61 1.07 10.40
CA LYS A 167 11.59 1.12 11.46
C LYS A 167 10.45 2.07 11.12
N TYR A 168 10.75 3.26 10.58
CA TYR A 168 9.72 4.20 10.15
C TYR A 168 8.86 3.64 9.02
N VAL A 169 9.47 3.06 7.99
CA VAL A 169 8.75 2.45 6.86
C VAL A 169 7.84 1.33 7.37
N ASN A 170 8.33 0.46 8.26
CA ASN A 170 7.50 -0.59 8.86
C ASN A 170 6.30 -0.02 9.64
N ARG A 171 6.49 1.03 10.44
CA ARG A 171 5.38 1.72 11.14
C ARG A 171 4.42 2.38 10.14
N LEU A 172 4.94 2.99 9.07
CA LEU A 172 4.11 3.60 8.04
C LEU A 172 3.26 2.55 7.32
N LEU A 173 3.85 1.42 6.94
CA LEU A 173 3.14 0.33 6.26
C LEU A 173 2.09 -0.31 7.17
N PHE A 174 2.45 -0.69 8.40
CA PHE A 174 1.55 -1.43 9.29
C PHE A 174 0.67 -0.54 10.14
N ASP A 175 1.25 0.34 10.95
CA ASP A 175 0.48 1.10 11.92
C ASP A 175 -0.39 2.16 11.23
N THR A 176 0.15 2.81 10.19
CA THR A 176 -0.56 3.89 9.50
C THR A 176 -1.41 3.38 8.34
N LEU A 177 -0.79 2.74 7.34
CA LEU A 177 -1.50 2.35 6.12
C LEU A 177 -2.40 1.13 6.33
N ILE A 178 -2.14 0.24 7.29
CA ILE A 178 -3.06 -0.89 7.53
C ILE A 178 -3.97 -0.61 8.73
N MET A 179 -3.40 -0.50 9.93
CA MET A 179 -4.15 -0.52 11.18
C MET A 179 -4.94 0.77 11.40
N SER A 180 -4.31 1.94 11.28
CA SER A 180 -4.98 3.23 11.44
C SER A 180 -6.06 3.40 10.37
N PHE A 181 -5.76 3.01 9.13
CA PHE A 181 -6.72 3.03 8.03
C PHE A 181 -7.96 2.16 8.31
N LEU A 182 -7.78 0.90 8.70
CA LEU A 182 -8.91 0.03 9.05
C LEU A 182 -9.70 0.58 10.23
N LYS A 183 -9.02 1.04 11.28
CA LYS A 183 -9.66 1.63 12.45
C LYS A 183 -10.50 2.85 12.07
N LYS A 184 -9.95 3.75 11.25
CA LYS A 184 -10.64 4.94 10.76
C LYS A 184 -11.83 4.58 9.86
N SER A 185 -11.71 3.54 9.03
CA SER A 185 -12.81 3.07 8.17
C SER A 185 -13.99 2.46 8.92
N LEU A 186 -13.80 2.15 10.20
CA LEU A 186 -14.84 1.68 11.12
C LEU A 186 -15.34 2.79 12.05
N ASP A 187 -14.79 4.01 11.98
CA ASP A 187 -15.13 5.13 12.86
C ASP A 187 -16.08 6.11 12.13
N GLU A 188 -17.35 6.11 12.49
CA GLU A 188 -18.40 6.94 11.87
C GLU A 188 -18.07 8.44 11.94
N LYS A 189 -17.48 8.90 13.05
CA LYS A 189 -17.10 10.31 13.22
C LYS A 189 -16.02 10.71 12.22
N TYR A 190 -15.02 9.85 12.02
CA TYR A 190 -13.97 10.10 11.02
C TYR A 190 -14.54 10.20 9.61
N ILE A 191 -15.52 9.36 9.27
CA ILE A 191 -16.21 9.40 7.97
C ILE A 191 -16.95 10.73 7.80
N GLN A 192 -17.67 11.18 8.82
CA GLN A 192 -18.39 12.45 8.82
C GLN A 192 -17.44 13.64 8.65
N ASP A 193 -16.37 13.71 9.45
CA ASP A 193 -15.34 14.76 9.35
C ASP A 193 -14.73 14.83 7.93
N LYS A 194 -14.56 13.67 7.28
CA LYS A 194 -14.04 13.59 5.92
C LYS A 194 -15.05 14.02 4.87
N MET A 195 -16.33 13.71 5.06
CA MET A 195 -17.39 14.20 4.19
C MET A 195 -17.52 15.73 4.25
N GLU A 196 -17.37 16.33 5.44
CA GLU A 196 -17.34 17.78 5.59
C GLU A 196 -16.16 18.43 4.84
N GLN A 197 -14.96 17.81 4.90
CA GLN A 197 -13.80 18.26 4.13
C GLN A 197 -14.02 18.19 2.60
N LEU A 198 -14.92 17.32 2.13
CA LEU A 198 -15.29 17.23 0.71
C LEU A 198 -16.36 18.25 0.30
N GLY A 199 -17.04 18.90 1.26
CA GLY A 199 -18.13 19.85 1.02
C GLY A 199 -17.83 20.95 -0.02
N PRO A 200 -16.62 21.54 -0.08
CA PRO A 200 -16.28 22.54 -1.10
C PRO A 200 -16.27 22.02 -2.55
N PHE A 201 -16.16 20.70 -2.74
CA PHE A 201 -16.05 20.07 -4.06
C PHE A 201 -17.38 19.53 -4.57
N VAL A 202 -18.39 19.53 -3.70
CA VAL A 202 -19.73 19.01 -3.97
C VAL A 202 -20.63 20.13 -4.51
N LYS A 203 -21.21 19.91 -5.70
CA LYS A 203 -22.15 20.84 -6.36
C LYS A 203 -23.46 21.01 -5.58
N ASN A 204 -23.93 19.97 -4.89
CA ASN A 204 -25.19 19.98 -4.13
C ASN A 204 -24.99 19.52 -2.68
N LYS A 205 -25.01 20.47 -1.74
CA LYS A 205 -24.86 20.20 -0.29
C LYS A 205 -25.98 19.33 0.31
N LYS A 206 -27.09 19.12 -0.41
CA LYS A 206 -28.25 18.31 0.03
C LYS A 206 -28.16 16.83 -0.36
N THR A 207 -27.21 16.43 -1.19
CA THR A 207 -27.08 15.02 -1.60
C THR A 207 -26.40 14.25 -0.48
N LEU A 208 -27.08 13.27 0.10
CA LEU A 208 -26.45 12.31 1.01
C LEU A 208 -25.44 11.49 0.21
N PHE A 209 -24.18 11.52 0.63
CA PHE A 209 -23.10 10.75 0.04
C PHE A 209 -22.94 9.43 0.79
N ASP A 210 -22.93 8.32 0.07
CA ASP A 210 -22.50 7.03 0.62
C ASP A 210 -21.09 6.69 0.10
N ILE A 211 -20.30 5.99 0.91
CA ILE A 211 -18.97 5.51 0.54
C ILE A 211 -19.10 4.11 -0.04
N ASN A 212 -18.60 3.95 -1.26
CA ASN A 212 -18.37 2.63 -1.82
C ASN A 212 -17.15 1.99 -1.15
N TRP A 213 -17.38 1.35 -0.01
CA TRP A 213 -16.36 0.70 0.81
C TRP A 213 -15.54 -0.34 0.04
N LYS A 214 -16.16 -1.06 -0.89
CA LYS A 214 -15.43 -2.02 -1.73
C LYS A 214 -14.38 -1.30 -2.59
N VAL A 215 -14.74 -0.18 -3.22
CA VAL A 215 -13.80 0.63 -4.00
C VAL A 215 -12.72 1.23 -3.09
N TYR A 216 -13.11 1.76 -1.93
CA TYR A 216 -12.19 2.34 -0.94
C TYR A 216 -11.10 1.35 -0.50
N PHE A 217 -11.51 0.16 -0.06
CA PHE A 217 -10.59 -0.90 0.34
C PHE A 217 -9.77 -1.44 -0.84
N THR A 218 -10.36 -1.58 -2.03
CA THR A 218 -9.66 -2.08 -3.22
C THR A 218 -8.53 -1.13 -3.64
N LEU A 219 -8.84 0.16 -3.76
CA LEU A 219 -7.87 1.18 -4.17
C LEU A 219 -6.72 1.27 -3.17
N HIS A 220 -7.04 1.26 -1.88
CA HIS A 220 -6.04 1.36 -0.82
C HIS A 220 -5.15 0.12 -0.74
N PHE A 221 -5.75 -1.08 -0.68
CA PHE A 221 -4.99 -2.30 -0.50
C PHE A 221 -4.21 -2.75 -1.74
N GLN A 222 -4.49 -2.20 -2.93
CA GLN A 222 -3.70 -2.43 -4.14
C GLN A 222 -2.23 -1.96 -4.01
N PHE A 223 -1.93 -1.07 -3.08
CA PHE A 223 -0.56 -0.63 -2.79
C PHE A 223 0.35 -1.79 -2.30
N PHE A 224 -0.14 -2.64 -1.39
CA PHE A 224 0.67 -3.69 -0.75
C PHE A 224 1.22 -4.76 -1.70
N PRO A 225 0.44 -5.35 -2.63
CA PRO A 225 1.02 -6.30 -3.57
C PRO A 225 2.02 -5.62 -4.51
N ASN A 226 1.81 -4.36 -4.90
CA ASN A 226 2.78 -3.61 -5.70
C ASN A 226 4.10 -3.40 -4.93
N PHE A 227 4.02 -3.04 -3.64
CA PHE A 227 5.17 -2.90 -2.75
C PHE A 227 5.95 -4.21 -2.62
N LEU A 228 5.26 -5.29 -2.23
CA LEU A 228 5.86 -6.60 -2.04
C LEU A 228 6.52 -7.11 -3.33
N ASN A 229 5.81 -7.03 -4.46
CA ASN A 229 6.32 -7.51 -5.74
C ASN A 229 7.51 -6.67 -6.25
N LEU A 230 7.50 -5.36 -6.03
CA LEU A 230 8.63 -4.49 -6.40
C LEU A 230 9.87 -4.80 -5.56
N LYS A 231 9.72 -4.91 -4.23
CA LYS A 231 10.81 -5.29 -3.34
C LYS A 231 11.37 -6.67 -3.68
N LEU A 232 10.52 -7.67 -3.88
CA LEU A 232 10.96 -9.01 -4.30
C LEU A 232 11.75 -9.00 -5.61
N LYS A 233 11.32 -8.20 -6.59
CA LYS A 233 12.06 -8.03 -7.85
C LYS A 233 13.43 -7.38 -7.63
N MET A 234 13.54 -6.42 -6.71
CA MET A 234 14.83 -5.80 -6.36
C MET A 234 15.78 -6.82 -5.70
N CYS A 235 15.26 -7.74 -4.89
CA CYS A 235 16.06 -8.79 -4.26
C CYS A 235 16.49 -9.91 -5.22
N GLN A 236 15.97 -9.99 -6.47
CA GLN A 236 16.32 -11.10 -7.40
C GLN A 236 17.80 -11.14 -7.83
N GLY A 237 18.58 -10.10 -7.57
CA GLY A 237 20.02 -10.05 -7.85
C GLY A 237 20.92 -9.95 -6.62
N ALA A 238 20.35 -9.94 -5.41
CA ALA A 238 21.09 -9.82 -4.16
C ALA A 238 20.77 -11.02 -3.27
N GLU A 239 21.79 -11.70 -2.76
CA GLU A 239 21.65 -12.78 -1.77
C GLU A 239 21.26 -12.27 -0.37
N ASP A 240 20.62 -11.11 -0.26
CA ASP A 240 20.24 -10.53 1.03
C ASP A 240 19.01 -11.25 1.59
N LEU A 241 19.28 -12.37 2.26
CA LEU A 241 18.30 -13.16 2.97
C LEU A 241 17.55 -12.35 4.04
N ASN A 242 18.11 -11.26 4.57
CA ASN A 242 17.45 -10.48 5.62
C ASN A 242 16.31 -9.64 5.04
N GLU A 243 16.51 -9.01 3.87
CA GLU A 243 15.43 -8.29 3.19
C GLU A 243 14.25 -9.22 2.87
N VAL A 244 14.53 -10.45 2.42
CA VAL A 244 13.48 -11.44 2.13
C VAL A 244 12.73 -11.86 3.40
N LYS A 245 13.45 -12.05 4.52
CA LYS A 245 12.82 -12.33 5.82
C LYS A 245 11.89 -11.20 6.26
N GLU A 246 12.28 -9.95 6.05
CA GLU A 246 11.43 -8.80 6.35
C GLU A 246 10.15 -8.81 5.50
N LEU A 247 10.26 -9.10 4.19
CA LEU A 247 9.08 -9.23 3.32
C LEU A 247 8.15 -10.36 3.74
N LEU A 248 8.69 -11.51 4.16
CA LEU A 248 7.88 -12.60 4.72
C LEU A 248 7.18 -12.19 6.02
N HIS A 249 7.85 -11.45 6.89
CA HIS A 249 7.24 -10.90 8.09
C HIS A 249 6.10 -9.93 7.76
N ILE A 250 6.22 -9.16 6.67
CA ILE A 250 5.14 -8.29 6.21
C ILE A 250 3.90 -9.11 5.82
N VAL A 251 4.10 -10.20 5.06
CA VAL A 251 3.03 -11.12 4.66
C VAL A 251 2.42 -11.81 5.87
N GLU A 252 3.22 -12.25 6.83
CA GLU A 252 2.77 -12.83 8.10
C GLU A 252 1.84 -11.88 8.85
N ASN A 253 2.21 -10.60 8.97
CA ASN A 253 1.37 -9.60 9.63
C ASN A 253 0.04 -9.33 8.90
N ILE A 254 0.04 -9.36 7.56
CA ILE A 254 -1.20 -9.28 6.77
C ILE A 254 -2.09 -10.52 7.04
N CYS A 255 -1.50 -11.71 7.12
CA CYS A 255 -2.23 -12.94 7.44
C CYS A 255 -2.82 -12.87 8.86
N PHE A 256 -2.03 -12.43 9.84
CA PHE A 256 -2.48 -12.28 11.22
C PHE A 256 -3.59 -11.23 11.38
N LEU A 257 -3.57 -10.17 10.57
CA LEU A 257 -4.66 -9.20 10.50
C LEU A 257 -5.94 -9.81 9.93
N ILE A 258 -5.85 -10.57 8.84
CA ILE A 258 -7.00 -11.28 8.26
C ILE A 258 -7.60 -12.20 9.31
N GLU A 259 -6.77 -13.00 9.98
CA GLU A 259 -7.16 -13.85 11.10
C GLU A 259 -7.88 -13.04 12.19
N SER A 260 -7.31 -11.90 12.61
CA SER A 260 -7.88 -11.04 13.65
C SER A 260 -9.25 -10.48 13.26
N LEU A 261 -9.42 -10.04 12.02
CA LEU A 261 -10.69 -9.54 11.49
C LEU A 261 -11.75 -10.65 11.37
N LEU A 262 -11.34 -11.89 11.09
CA LEU A 262 -12.23 -13.04 11.10
C LEU A 262 -12.72 -13.34 12.53
N HIS A 263 -11.82 -13.37 13.52
CA HIS A 263 -12.23 -13.51 14.92
C HIS A 263 -13.13 -12.37 15.39
N PHE A 264 -12.87 -11.14 14.95
CA PHE A 264 -13.74 -9.99 15.21
C PHE A 264 -15.12 -10.16 14.57
N SER A 265 -15.18 -10.52 13.28
CA SER A 265 -16.46 -10.79 12.58
C SER A 265 -17.26 -11.90 13.26
N HIS A 266 -16.61 -12.99 13.68
CA HIS A 266 -17.25 -14.07 14.42
C HIS A 266 -17.83 -13.61 15.75
N ALA A 267 -17.12 -12.73 16.46
CA ALA A 267 -17.60 -12.17 17.72
C ALA A 267 -18.86 -11.31 17.51
N MET A 268 -18.91 -10.53 16.41
CA MET A 268 -20.11 -9.77 16.04
C MET A 268 -21.31 -10.68 15.72
N ASP A 269 -21.07 -11.83 15.08
CA ASP A 269 -22.14 -12.76 14.69
C ASP A 269 -22.75 -13.55 15.87
N LYS A 270 -21.97 -13.79 16.94
CA LYS A 270 -22.41 -14.58 18.11
C LYS A 270 -23.47 -13.91 18.97
N GLU A 271 -23.59 -12.59 18.95
CA GLU A 271 -24.61 -11.88 19.73
C GLU A 271 -26.00 -11.91 19.06
N GLN A 272 -26.08 -12.20 17.75
CA GLN A 272 -27.34 -12.27 16.99
C GLN A 272 -27.89 -13.70 16.81
N VAL A 273 -27.05 -14.73 16.98
CA VAL A 273 -27.47 -16.14 16.82
C VAL A 273 -27.05 -16.91 18.06
N LYS A 274 -28.03 -17.37 18.86
CA LYS A 274 -27.81 -18.32 19.97
C LYS A 274 -26.80 -19.37 19.54
N CYS A 275 -25.65 -19.38 20.21
CA CYS A 275 -24.46 -20.15 19.89
C CYS A 275 -24.65 -21.66 20.16
N ASN A 276 -25.69 -22.28 19.59
CA ASN A 276 -26.05 -23.66 19.84
C ASN A 276 -25.31 -24.66 18.92
N ASN A 277 -24.68 -24.21 17.82
CA ASN A 277 -24.13 -25.15 16.81
C ASN A 277 -22.61 -25.42 16.89
N LEU A 278 -21.83 -24.67 17.69
CA LEU A 278 -20.39 -24.96 17.84
C LEU A 278 -20.12 -26.16 18.77
N LYS A 279 -21.02 -26.42 19.73
CA LYS A 279 -20.92 -27.60 20.62
C LYS A 279 -21.12 -28.91 19.85
N ASP A 280 -22.07 -28.92 18.92
CA ASP A 280 -22.37 -30.09 18.07
C ASP A 280 -21.33 -30.32 16.95
N GLN A 281 -20.54 -29.30 16.61
CA GLN A 281 -19.47 -29.38 15.59
C GLN A 281 -18.06 -29.55 16.17
N ARG A 282 -17.92 -29.75 17.49
CA ARG A 282 -16.61 -29.95 18.16
C ARG A 282 -15.81 -31.13 17.61
N SER A 283 -16.45 -32.05 16.88
CA SER A 283 -15.81 -33.19 16.21
C SER A 283 -15.01 -32.83 14.94
N LYS A 284 -15.10 -31.59 14.45
CA LYS A 284 -14.41 -31.16 13.23
C LYS A 284 -13.08 -30.49 13.55
N ALA A 285 -12.00 -30.96 12.91
CA ALA A 285 -10.63 -30.49 13.15
C ALA A 285 -10.47 -28.95 13.02
N TYR A 286 -11.15 -28.31 12.06
CA TYR A 286 -11.06 -26.85 11.89
C TYR A 286 -11.68 -26.08 13.06
N VAL A 287 -12.68 -26.65 13.75
CA VAL A 287 -13.31 -26.03 14.93
C VAL A 287 -12.34 -26.07 16.10
N GLU A 288 -11.66 -27.20 16.30
CA GLU A 288 -10.64 -27.34 17.34
C GLU A 288 -9.49 -26.36 17.15
N ILE A 289 -8.94 -26.28 15.93
CA ILE A 289 -7.88 -25.32 15.59
C ILE A 289 -8.34 -23.89 15.89
N PHE A 290 -9.56 -23.51 15.47
CA PHE A 290 -10.10 -22.18 15.71
C PHE A 290 -10.27 -21.87 17.21
N LEU A 291 -10.76 -22.83 18.01
CA LEU A 291 -10.98 -22.64 19.44
C LEU A 291 -9.65 -22.52 20.20
N ASN A 292 -8.69 -23.39 19.91
CA ASN A 292 -7.33 -23.32 20.48
C ASN A 292 -6.62 -22.04 20.09
N ARG A 293 -6.85 -21.57 18.85
CA ARG A 293 -6.28 -20.31 18.38
C ARG A 293 -6.96 -19.11 19.02
N SER A 294 -8.27 -19.13 19.20
CA SER A 294 -9.01 -18.05 19.88
C SER A 294 -8.51 -17.78 21.30
N THR A 295 -8.05 -18.80 22.02
CA THR A 295 -7.50 -18.65 23.39
C THR A 295 -6.04 -18.20 23.40
N SER A 296 -5.24 -18.64 22.44
CA SER A 296 -3.79 -18.38 22.38
C SER A 296 -3.39 -17.15 21.56
N MET A 297 -4.30 -16.62 20.73
CA MET A 297 -4.03 -15.48 19.85
C MET A 297 -3.83 -14.19 20.65
N PRO A 298 -2.80 -13.38 20.34
CA PRO A 298 -2.66 -12.04 20.89
C PRO A 298 -3.89 -11.19 20.55
N GLN A 299 -4.65 -10.78 21.58
CA GLN A 299 -5.90 -10.03 21.41
C GLN A 299 -5.69 -8.55 21.03
N LYS A 300 -4.45 -8.15 20.70
CA LYS A 300 -4.06 -6.75 20.44
C LYS A 300 -4.95 -6.09 19.39
N TYR A 301 -5.14 -6.73 18.23
CA TYR A 301 -5.95 -6.14 17.15
C TYR A 301 -7.45 -6.31 17.37
N ILE A 302 -7.87 -7.46 17.91
CA ILE A 302 -9.27 -7.71 18.25
C ILE A 302 -9.79 -6.67 19.25
N ASN A 303 -9.02 -6.37 20.31
CA ASN A 303 -9.38 -5.36 21.30
C ASN A 303 -9.39 -3.94 20.72
N GLN A 304 -8.48 -3.64 19.79
CA GLN A 304 -8.47 -2.35 19.10
C GLN A 304 -9.70 -2.15 18.19
N PHE A 305 -10.21 -3.20 17.57
CA PHE A 305 -11.46 -3.13 16.80
C PHE A 305 -12.68 -3.06 17.74
N LYS A 306 -12.72 -3.90 18.77
CA LYS A 306 -13.81 -3.91 19.78
C LYS A 306 -13.97 -2.57 20.51
N SER A 307 -12.88 -1.94 20.94
CA SER A 307 -12.93 -0.65 21.67
C SER A 307 -13.53 0.51 20.87
N LYS A 308 -13.72 0.33 19.56
CA LYS A 308 -14.30 1.35 18.66
C LYS A 308 -15.72 1.02 18.18
N SER A 309 -16.12 -0.24 18.26
CA SER A 309 -17.50 -0.66 18.07
C SER A 309 -18.25 -0.36 19.36
N SER A 310 -18.91 0.80 19.44
CA SER A 310 -19.69 1.19 20.63
C SER A 310 -20.88 0.26 20.91
N THR A 311 -21.25 -0.54 19.92
CA THR A 311 -22.26 -1.60 19.99
C THR A 311 -22.05 -2.54 18.79
N LEU A 312 -21.87 -3.84 19.01
CA LEU A 312 -21.61 -4.85 17.95
C LEU A 312 -22.80 -5.03 16.96
N GLU A 313 -23.87 -4.25 17.10
CA GLU A 313 -25.09 -4.27 16.29
C GLU A 313 -25.04 -3.37 15.04
N HIS A 314 -23.99 -2.56 14.84
CA HIS A 314 -23.92 -1.66 13.69
C HIS A 314 -23.69 -2.43 12.38
N ILE A 315 -24.77 -2.62 11.60
CA ILE A 315 -24.79 -3.19 10.24
C ILE A 315 -23.67 -2.63 9.32
N PRO A 316 -23.32 -1.32 9.34
CA PRO A 316 -22.22 -0.78 8.56
C PRO A 316 -20.85 -1.37 8.90
N GLU A 317 -20.54 -1.59 10.20
CA GLU A 317 -19.26 -2.15 10.64
C GLU A 317 -19.06 -3.58 10.12
N LYS A 318 -20.12 -4.39 10.15
CA LYS A 318 -20.11 -5.77 9.63
C LYS A 318 -19.88 -5.79 8.12
N ARG A 319 -20.57 -4.92 7.38
CA ARG A 319 -20.40 -4.78 5.92
C ARG A 319 -18.97 -4.33 5.58
N ASN A 320 -18.43 -3.35 6.30
CA ASN A 320 -17.09 -2.81 6.07
C ASN A 320 -16.01 -3.84 6.37
N THR A 321 -16.15 -4.56 7.49
CA THR A 321 -15.26 -5.68 7.87
C THR A 321 -15.23 -6.75 6.78
N ARG A 322 -16.39 -7.12 6.24
CA ARG A 322 -16.47 -8.09 5.13
C ARG A 322 -15.75 -7.59 3.87
N HIS A 323 -15.95 -6.33 3.46
CA HIS A 323 -15.25 -5.77 2.30
C HIS A 323 -13.74 -5.67 2.52
N ALA A 324 -13.30 -5.30 3.73
CA ALA A 324 -11.89 -5.28 4.10
C ALA A 324 -11.27 -6.68 4.00
N LEU A 325 -11.93 -7.72 4.54
CA LEU A 325 -11.52 -9.11 4.42
C LEU A 325 -11.38 -9.55 2.95
N GLN A 326 -12.39 -9.27 2.12
CA GLN A 326 -12.33 -9.59 0.69
C GLN A 326 -11.12 -8.94 0.01
N CYS A 327 -10.84 -7.66 0.29
CA CYS A 327 -9.74 -6.94 -0.33
C CYS A 327 -8.37 -7.41 0.19
N LEU A 328 -8.23 -7.71 1.48
CA LEU A 328 -7.01 -8.28 2.06
C LEU A 328 -6.70 -9.67 1.49
N LEU A 329 -7.71 -10.52 1.28
CA LEU A 329 -7.53 -11.79 0.57
C LEU A 329 -7.03 -11.56 -0.87
N GLN A 330 -7.50 -10.52 -1.56
CA GLN A 330 -6.97 -10.17 -2.89
C GLN A 330 -5.51 -9.69 -2.85
N VAL A 331 -5.04 -9.08 -1.77
CA VAL A 331 -3.62 -8.75 -1.59
C VAL A 331 -2.79 -10.02 -1.69
N LEU A 332 -3.14 -11.05 -0.92
CA LEU A 332 -2.45 -12.34 -0.94
C LEU A 332 -2.48 -13.01 -2.32
N ASN A 333 -3.60 -12.86 -3.06
CA ASN A 333 -3.72 -13.41 -4.41
C ASN A 333 -2.80 -12.73 -5.45
N LYS A 334 -2.49 -11.45 -5.24
CA LYS A 334 -1.71 -10.61 -6.16
C LYS A 334 -0.20 -10.64 -5.87
N ILE A 335 0.22 -11.27 -4.78
CA ILE A 335 1.64 -11.53 -4.51
C ILE A 335 2.18 -12.49 -5.58
N ASN A 336 3.34 -12.16 -6.14
CA ASN A 336 4.03 -13.02 -7.07
C ASN A 336 4.84 -14.07 -6.31
N TRP A 337 4.17 -15.14 -5.88
CA TRP A 337 4.77 -16.19 -5.05
C TRP A 337 5.92 -16.95 -5.73
N SER A 338 5.99 -16.96 -7.06
CA SER A 338 7.12 -17.55 -7.79
C SER A 338 8.44 -16.83 -7.51
N LEU A 339 8.39 -15.54 -7.12
CA LEU A 339 9.58 -14.80 -6.69
C LEU A 339 10.06 -15.26 -5.32
N PHE A 340 9.13 -15.62 -4.42
CA PHE A 340 9.47 -16.15 -3.10
C PHE A 340 10.07 -17.55 -3.19
N GLU A 341 9.61 -18.41 -4.11
CA GLU A 341 10.07 -19.81 -4.24
C GLU A 341 11.59 -19.96 -4.32
N LYS A 342 12.26 -18.97 -4.94
CA LYS A 342 13.73 -18.95 -5.07
C LYS A 342 14.48 -18.80 -3.75
N PHE A 343 13.81 -18.36 -2.68
CA PHE A 343 14.41 -18.05 -1.38
C PHE A 343 13.92 -18.98 -0.25
N ILE A 344 13.24 -20.06 -0.58
CA ILE A 344 12.58 -20.94 0.40
C ILE A 344 13.54 -21.93 1.04
N SER A 345 14.47 -22.46 0.24
CA SER A 345 15.50 -23.38 0.71
C SER A 345 16.35 -22.79 1.84
N SER A 346 16.44 -21.46 1.91
CA SER A 346 17.21 -20.70 2.91
C SER A 346 16.40 -20.18 4.10
N SER A 347 15.07 -20.39 4.16
CA SER A 347 14.20 -19.80 5.20
C SER A 347 13.08 -20.73 5.70
N LEU A 348 13.43 -21.97 6.05
CA LEU A 348 12.49 -23.03 6.45
C LEU A 348 11.59 -22.66 7.66
N LEU A 349 12.09 -21.86 8.60
CA LEU A 349 11.32 -21.46 9.78
C LEU A 349 10.25 -20.42 9.44
N ASN A 350 10.50 -19.54 8.46
CA ASN A 350 9.54 -18.52 8.05
C ASN A 350 8.46 -19.08 7.12
N THR A 351 8.78 -20.08 6.29
CA THR A 351 7.77 -20.78 5.49
C THR A 351 6.77 -21.51 6.37
N LYS A 352 7.22 -22.13 7.47
CA LYS A 352 6.34 -22.72 8.51
C LYS A 352 5.35 -21.73 9.10
N LYS A 353 5.77 -20.49 9.37
CA LYS A 353 4.88 -19.43 9.88
C LYS A 353 3.76 -19.10 8.90
N ILE A 354 4.06 -19.01 7.61
CA ILE A 354 3.05 -18.74 6.58
C ILE A 354 2.09 -19.92 6.40
N ILE A 355 2.59 -21.17 6.41
CA ILE A 355 1.74 -22.38 6.39
C ILE A 355 0.77 -22.36 7.58
N THR A 356 1.30 -22.09 8.78
CA THR A 356 0.52 -22.04 10.01
C THR A 356 -0.54 -20.94 9.95
N ALA A 357 -0.17 -19.73 9.50
CA ALA A 357 -1.11 -18.61 9.34
C ALA A 357 -2.22 -18.94 8.33
N ARG A 358 -1.90 -19.61 7.22
CA ARG A 358 -2.89 -20.09 6.24
C ARG A 358 -3.89 -21.04 6.88
N ILE A 359 -3.43 -21.99 7.69
CA ILE A 359 -4.29 -22.96 8.41
C ILE A 359 -5.23 -22.22 9.38
N TYR A 360 -4.73 -21.24 10.15
CA TYR A 360 -5.56 -20.46 11.07
C TYR A 360 -6.63 -19.64 10.34
N ILE A 361 -6.27 -18.96 9.25
CA ILE A 361 -7.24 -18.23 8.42
C ILE A 361 -8.31 -19.20 7.87
N GLN A 362 -7.89 -20.36 7.35
CA GLN A 362 -8.81 -21.37 6.82
C GLN A 362 -9.78 -21.86 7.89
N ALA A 363 -9.28 -22.16 9.09
CA ALA A 363 -10.09 -22.59 10.22
C ALA A 363 -11.11 -21.52 10.62
N ALA A 364 -10.68 -20.26 10.74
CA ALA A 364 -11.56 -19.15 11.08
C ALA A 364 -12.64 -18.89 10.01
N LEU A 365 -12.29 -18.95 8.73
CA LEU A 365 -13.25 -18.83 7.63
C LEU A 365 -14.33 -19.92 7.65
N LEU A 366 -13.93 -21.17 7.89
CA LEU A 366 -14.85 -22.31 7.97
C LEU A 366 -15.78 -22.23 9.19
N VAL A 367 -15.31 -21.66 10.30
CA VAL A 367 -16.14 -21.41 11.49
C VAL A 367 -17.16 -20.29 11.25
N ILE A 368 -16.75 -19.19 10.61
CA ILE A 368 -17.66 -18.08 10.27
C ILE A 368 -18.72 -18.53 9.25
N GLY A 369 -18.35 -19.41 8.32
CA GLY A 369 -19.28 -19.98 7.36
C GLY A 369 -19.69 -19.05 6.21
N ASP A 370 -18.99 -17.93 6.00
CA ASP A 370 -19.21 -17.06 4.84
C ASP A 370 -18.68 -17.74 3.56
N MET A 371 -19.58 -18.38 2.81
CA MET A 371 -19.25 -19.13 1.60
C MET A 371 -18.51 -18.31 0.54
N ASN A 372 -18.74 -17.00 0.47
CA ASN A 372 -18.04 -16.15 -0.50
C ASN A 372 -16.57 -15.96 -0.11
N LEU A 373 -16.31 -15.71 1.18
CA LEU A 373 -14.94 -15.58 1.70
C LEU A 373 -14.20 -16.93 1.64
N VAL A 374 -14.88 -18.04 1.96
CA VAL A 374 -14.34 -19.40 1.83
C VAL A 374 -13.97 -19.71 0.38
N ALA A 375 -14.87 -19.45 -0.57
CA ALA A 375 -14.61 -19.67 -1.99
C ALA A 375 -13.44 -18.80 -2.48
N GLN A 376 -13.40 -17.53 -2.10
CA GLN A 376 -12.32 -16.63 -2.45
C GLN A 376 -10.97 -17.11 -1.90
N PHE A 377 -10.92 -17.51 -0.62
CA PHE A 377 -9.70 -18.03 0.01
C PHE A 377 -9.18 -19.30 -0.66
N ARG A 378 -10.08 -20.22 -1.04
CA ARG A 378 -9.73 -21.46 -1.74
C ARG A 378 -9.11 -21.19 -3.11
N LEU A 379 -9.55 -20.13 -3.79
CA LEU A 379 -9.07 -19.74 -5.12
C LEU A 379 -7.81 -18.86 -5.10
N LEU A 380 -7.27 -18.55 -3.91
CA LEU A 380 -6.02 -17.82 -3.81
C LEU A 380 -4.87 -18.63 -4.41
N LYS A 381 -4.00 -17.96 -5.15
CA LYS A 381 -2.77 -18.52 -5.72
C LYS A 381 -1.69 -18.72 -4.66
N TRP A 382 -2.00 -19.47 -3.60
CA TRP A 382 -0.98 -19.88 -2.64
C TRP A 382 0.12 -20.68 -3.35
N PRO A 383 1.38 -20.53 -2.93
CA PRO A 383 2.45 -21.32 -3.50
C PRO A 383 2.37 -22.78 -3.06
N ARG A 384 3.02 -23.68 -3.81
CA ARG A 384 2.90 -25.14 -3.61
C ARG A 384 3.28 -25.59 -2.21
N TRP A 385 4.40 -25.07 -1.68
CA TRP A 385 4.89 -25.35 -0.34
C TRP A 385 3.92 -24.92 0.77
N ALA A 386 2.97 -24.01 0.50
CA ALA A 386 1.96 -23.61 1.50
C ALA A 386 0.88 -24.70 1.72
N PHE A 387 0.88 -25.76 0.91
CA PHE A 387 -0.02 -26.92 1.00
C PHE A 387 0.67 -28.18 1.50
N GLU A 388 2.00 -28.17 1.64
CA GLU A 388 2.74 -29.28 2.22
C GLU A 388 2.41 -29.36 3.72
N LEU A 389 1.48 -30.26 4.05
CA LEU A 389 1.23 -30.67 5.42
C LEU A 389 2.46 -31.48 5.87
N GLN A 390 3.16 -31.00 6.90
CA GLN A 390 4.15 -31.80 7.62
C GLN A 390 3.45 -32.65 8.66
#